data_AF-A0A9W8J578-F1
#
_entry.id   AF-A0A9W8J578-F1
#
_cell.length_a   1.000
_cell.length_b   1.000
_cell.length_c   1.000
_cell.angle_alpha   90.00
_cell.angle_beta   90.00
_cell.angle_gamma   90.00
#
_symmetry.space_group_name_H-M   'P 1'
#
loop_
_entity.id
_entity.type
_entity.pdbx_description
1 polymer ?
#
loop_
_entity_poly.entity_id
_entity_poly.type
_entity_poly.pdbx_seq_one_letter_code
_entity_poly.pdbx_strand_id
1 'polypeptide(L)'
;MDALSPPQYRRLSRQGQPVPAARREPTEHVFQLSEGKGKPWVTLKLRSSAKSSKSLPTFFEKENINGQLELTAERGDNIQAITAIQLSGRIISGAGSNDTFTFLNQTLPIWSKSLDSPRVPSPSEGASSAKLLGHCVWPLSIPIPRTVELPSGGGDVRSYRLPETFLERYTKVSIQYDLSIIISRGGLRSDNVIKTAFGYVPSSRPEAPSILRQLVYQEKLPLPGPSTDPEGWKTLRPVSARGCMFKTRPVEARCTLSLAKPLCYTRGSVLPCFVTLEGREPAVLDVLSNPGSVVVTLRRRVRFYNQATATRKEVSWNESVEDVGTAVWWQPATDCQNSPYTRHLEGEIHLAKDLRPTCEIAHFSISYFVVLCPFKAANYSSDNAALLSEPVEIATMYAKGPRPNAYAPPAYDSASRPGDDLCFNGSFVPHMH
;
A
#
# COMPACT_ATOMS: atom_id res chain seq x y z
N MET A 1 -23.50 24.15 -60.92
CA MET A 1 -22.47 23.23 -60.41
C MET A 1 -21.25 24.08 -60.12
N ASP A 2 -20.92 24.28 -58.86
CA ASP A 2 -19.54 24.28 -58.34
C ASP A 2 -19.60 24.48 -56.82
N ALA A 3 -19.14 23.45 -56.11
CA ALA A 3 -19.17 23.36 -54.67
C ALA A 3 -17.90 23.98 -54.09
N LEU A 4 -18.05 25.03 -53.27
CA LEU A 4 -16.98 25.61 -52.48
C LEU A 4 -16.66 24.67 -51.30
N SER A 5 -15.42 24.19 -51.26
CA SER A 5 -14.90 23.30 -50.22
C SER A 5 -14.59 24.08 -48.93
N PRO A 6 -14.88 23.54 -47.73
CA PRO A 6 -14.51 24.18 -46.46
C PRO A 6 -13.02 23.98 -46.11
N PRO A 7 -12.41 24.87 -45.32
CA PRO A 7 -10.98 24.83 -45.02
C PRO A 7 -10.60 23.66 -44.11
N GLN A 8 -9.40 23.12 -44.34
CA GLN A 8 -8.83 22.01 -43.57
C GLN A 8 -8.50 22.44 -42.14
N TYR A 9 -9.10 21.75 -41.15
CA TYR A 9 -8.69 21.86 -39.75
C TYR A 9 -7.34 21.18 -39.53
N ARG A 10 -6.36 21.98 -39.12
CA ARG A 10 -5.04 21.56 -38.64
C ARG A 10 -5.24 20.72 -37.37
N ARG A 11 -4.95 19.42 -37.42
CA ARG A 11 -4.95 18.55 -36.23
C ARG A 11 -3.93 19.10 -35.22
N LEU A 12 -4.42 19.62 -34.09
CA LEU A 12 -3.60 19.85 -32.91
C LEU A 12 -3.05 18.50 -32.45
N SER A 13 -1.72 18.45 -32.35
CA SER A 13 -0.93 17.30 -31.97
C SER A 13 -1.43 16.68 -30.66
N ARG A 14 -1.74 15.37 -30.69
CA ARG A 14 -1.86 14.53 -29.49
C ARG A 14 -0.47 14.41 -28.84
N GLN A 15 -0.08 15.39 -28.05
CA GLN A 15 1.05 15.26 -27.13
C GLN A 15 0.53 14.88 -25.74
N GLY A 16 0.96 13.71 -25.25
CA GLY A 16 0.75 13.29 -23.86
C GLY A 16 -0.12 12.06 -23.64
N GLN A 17 -0.13 11.07 -24.53
CA GLN A 17 -0.41 9.70 -24.06
C GLN A 17 0.85 9.19 -23.34
N PRO A 18 0.78 8.78 -22.07
CA PRO A 18 1.89 8.08 -21.46
C PRO A 18 2.12 6.81 -22.25
N VAL A 19 3.29 6.71 -22.87
CA VAL A 19 3.79 5.46 -23.47
C VAL A 19 3.57 4.36 -22.43
N PRO A 20 2.91 3.23 -22.76
CA PRO A 20 2.83 2.13 -21.83
C PRO A 20 4.26 1.79 -21.43
N ALA A 21 4.59 1.98 -20.14
CA ALA A 21 5.92 1.71 -19.63
C ALA A 21 6.34 0.32 -20.13
N ALA A 22 7.43 0.26 -20.90
CA ALA A 22 7.96 -1.01 -21.40
C ALA A 22 8.01 -1.98 -20.20
N ARG A 23 7.51 -3.21 -20.39
CA ARG A 23 7.58 -4.22 -19.33
C ARG A 23 9.04 -4.34 -18.93
N ARG A 24 9.34 -3.86 -17.73
CA ARG A 24 10.67 -3.93 -17.18
C ARG A 24 11.08 -5.40 -17.13
N GLU A 25 12.27 -5.70 -17.63
CA GLU A 25 12.79 -7.06 -17.54
C GLU A 25 12.88 -7.46 -16.05
N PRO A 26 12.48 -8.70 -15.70
CA PRO A 26 12.61 -9.19 -14.33
C PRO A 26 14.06 -9.13 -13.86
N THR A 27 14.25 -8.68 -12.62
CA THR A 27 15.56 -8.64 -11.96
C THR A 27 15.89 -10.02 -11.42
N GLU A 28 17.07 -10.55 -11.77
CA GLU A 28 17.57 -11.81 -11.21
C GLU A 28 18.32 -11.59 -9.89
N HIS A 29 18.03 -12.45 -8.91
CA HIS A 29 18.68 -12.52 -7.61
C HIS A 29 19.28 -13.92 -7.43
N VAL A 30 20.52 -13.99 -6.94
CA VAL A 30 21.28 -15.24 -6.82
C VAL A 30 21.66 -15.47 -5.35
N PHE A 31 21.30 -16.65 -4.84
CA PHE A 31 21.63 -17.10 -3.48
C PHE A 31 22.38 -18.42 -3.56
N GLN A 32 23.46 -18.57 -2.81
CA GLN A 32 24.38 -19.70 -2.96
C GLN A 32 24.75 -20.33 -1.61
N LEU A 33 24.91 -21.65 -1.60
CA LEU A 33 25.57 -22.37 -0.52
C LEU A 33 26.89 -22.95 -1.00
N SER A 34 27.92 -22.76 -0.19
CA SER A 34 29.26 -23.29 -0.43
C SER A 34 29.72 -24.08 0.79
N GLU A 35 30.39 -25.20 0.57
CA GLU A 35 31.03 -25.97 1.65
C GLU A 35 32.48 -25.46 1.77
N GLY A 36 32.74 -24.59 2.74
CA GLY A 36 34.04 -23.93 2.92
C GLY A 36 34.42 -22.94 1.80
N LYS A 37 35.69 -22.95 1.36
CA LYS A 37 36.21 -22.08 0.28
C LYS A 37 35.96 -22.65 -1.14
N GLY A 38 35.16 -23.70 -1.25
CA GLY A 38 34.87 -24.38 -2.51
C GLY A 38 33.89 -23.62 -3.41
N LYS A 39 33.70 -24.15 -4.62
CA LYS A 39 32.66 -23.71 -5.56
C LYS A 39 31.27 -23.92 -4.91
N PRO A 40 30.29 -23.01 -5.12
CA PRO A 40 28.94 -23.22 -4.62
C PRO A 40 28.34 -24.50 -5.21
N TRP A 41 27.80 -25.35 -4.33
CA TRP A 41 27.17 -26.62 -4.73
C TRP A 41 25.65 -26.51 -4.84
N VAL A 42 25.05 -25.45 -4.27
CA VAL A 42 23.64 -25.08 -4.46
C VAL A 42 23.55 -23.63 -4.88
N THR A 43 22.76 -23.34 -5.91
CA THR A 43 22.44 -21.99 -6.34
C THR A 43 20.93 -21.86 -6.55
N LEU A 44 20.31 -20.89 -5.88
CA LEU A 44 18.94 -20.46 -6.11
C LEU A 44 18.95 -19.15 -6.88
N LYS A 45 18.33 -19.14 -8.06
CA LYS A 45 18.10 -17.94 -8.87
C LYS A 45 16.62 -17.59 -8.81
N LEU A 46 16.29 -16.36 -8.43
CA LEU A 46 14.92 -15.85 -8.41
C LEU A 46 14.78 -14.67 -9.37
N ARG A 47 13.66 -14.58 -10.08
CA ARG A 47 13.34 -13.46 -10.97
C ARG A 47 12.20 -12.66 -10.37
N SER A 48 12.44 -11.40 -10.05
CA SER A 48 11.48 -10.54 -9.34
C SER A 48 11.28 -9.18 -10.03
N SER A 49 10.29 -8.42 -9.56
CA SER A 49 9.98 -7.07 -10.03
C SER A 49 10.76 -5.97 -9.28
N ALA A 50 11.83 -6.33 -8.56
CA ALA A 50 12.69 -5.40 -7.84
C ALA A 50 13.44 -4.43 -8.77
N LYS A 51 13.89 -3.29 -8.21
CA LYS A 51 14.62 -2.26 -8.98
C LYS A 51 16.08 -2.62 -9.29
N SER A 52 16.68 -3.54 -8.55
CA SER A 52 18.06 -3.98 -8.76
C SER A 52 18.30 -5.31 -8.06
N SER A 53 19.33 -6.06 -8.46
CA SER A 53 19.68 -7.34 -7.84
C SER A 53 20.11 -7.21 -6.37
N LYS A 54 20.52 -6.00 -5.96
CA LYS A 54 20.86 -5.64 -4.57
C LYS A 54 19.64 -5.31 -3.71
N SER A 55 18.49 -5.08 -4.33
CA SER A 55 17.24 -4.80 -3.62
C SER A 55 16.58 -6.10 -3.17
N LEU A 56 15.71 -6.01 -2.17
CA LEU A 56 14.88 -7.14 -1.75
C LEU A 56 14.07 -7.66 -2.96
N PRO A 57 14.10 -8.97 -3.28
CA PRO A 57 13.26 -9.53 -4.33
C PRO A 57 11.80 -9.16 -4.06
N THR A 58 11.07 -8.64 -5.05
CA THR A 58 9.71 -8.14 -4.84
C THR A 58 8.74 -8.79 -5.82
N PHE A 59 7.62 -9.30 -5.29
CA PHE A 59 6.57 -9.96 -6.04
C PHE A 59 5.23 -9.27 -5.80
N PHE A 60 4.48 -9.05 -6.87
CA PHE A 60 3.12 -8.53 -6.80
C PHE A 60 2.11 -9.67 -6.71
N GLU A 61 0.95 -9.42 -6.13
CA GLU A 61 -0.14 -10.39 -6.14
C GLU A 61 -0.41 -10.90 -7.57
N LYS A 62 -0.61 -12.22 -7.71
CA LYS A 62 -0.78 -12.98 -8.96
C LYS A 62 0.52 -13.28 -9.71
N GLU A 63 1.67 -12.74 -9.28
CA GLU A 63 2.96 -13.22 -9.73
C GLU A 63 3.30 -14.53 -8.99
N ASN A 64 3.88 -15.47 -9.73
CA ASN A 64 4.54 -16.61 -9.12
C ASN A 64 5.98 -16.21 -8.79
N ILE A 65 6.54 -16.82 -7.74
CA ILE A 65 7.98 -16.80 -7.51
C ILE A 65 8.61 -17.71 -8.57
N ASN A 66 9.10 -17.07 -9.63
CA ASN A 66 9.75 -17.76 -10.75
C ASN A 66 11.26 -17.80 -10.52
N GLY A 67 11.88 -18.93 -10.85
CA GLY A 67 13.30 -19.09 -10.61
C GLY A 67 13.85 -20.44 -11.06
N GLN A 68 15.04 -20.74 -10.58
CA GLN A 68 15.75 -21.97 -10.87
C GLN A 68 16.55 -22.38 -9.65
N LEU A 69 16.42 -23.64 -9.25
CA LEU A 69 17.30 -24.27 -8.29
C LEU A 69 18.33 -25.11 -9.05
N GLU A 70 19.60 -24.85 -8.82
CA GLU A 70 20.72 -25.59 -9.37
C GLU A 70 21.45 -26.27 -8.21
N LEU A 71 21.74 -27.55 -8.36
CA LEU A 71 22.46 -28.34 -7.38
C LEU A 71 23.49 -29.21 -8.08
N THR A 72 24.72 -29.20 -7.59
CA THR A 72 25.77 -30.12 -8.03
C THR A 72 25.92 -31.20 -6.96
N ALA A 73 25.46 -32.41 -7.26
CA ALA A 73 25.56 -33.56 -6.38
C ALA A 73 26.81 -34.39 -6.73
N GLU A 74 27.70 -34.58 -5.77
CA GLU A 74 28.89 -35.40 -5.95
C GLU A 74 28.60 -36.88 -5.66
N ARG A 75 29.47 -37.77 -6.17
CA ARG A 75 29.36 -39.22 -5.92
C ARG A 75 29.60 -39.50 -4.44
N GLY A 76 28.54 -39.66 -3.67
CA GLY A 76 28.58 -39.90 -2.22
C GLY A 76 27.61 -39.04 -1.41
N ASP A 77 26.98 -38.03 -2.04
CA ASP A 77 25.96 -37.23 -1.38
C ASP A 77 24.69 -38.04 -1.11
N ASN A 78 24.36 -38.20 0.18
CA ASN A 78 23.17 -38.92 0.62
C ASN A 78 21.98 -37.97 0.83
N ILE A 79 21.62 -37.20 -0.20
CA ILE A 79 20.45 -36.30 -0.15
C ILE A 79 19.18 -37.15 -0.13
N GLN A 80 18.33 -36.97 0.90
CA GLN A 80 17.06 -37.70 1.02
C GLN A 80 15.90 -36.94 0.38
N ALA A 81 15.89 -35.61 0.52
CA ALA A 81 14.84 -34.77 0.00
C ALA A 81 15.34 -33.35 -0.24
N ILE A 82 14.74 -32.69 -1.22
CA ILE A 82 14.82 -31.25 -1.45
C ILE A 82 13.39 -30.75 -1.39
N THR A 83 13.13 -29.88 -0.44
CA THR A 83 11.82 -29.30 -0.26
C THR A 83 11.97 -27.79 -0.27
N ALA A 84 11.17 -27.11 -1.09
CA ALA A 84 10.92 -25.68 -0.87
C ALA A 84 10.05 -25.60 0.38
N ILE A 85 10.72 -25.62 1.54
CA ILE A 85 10.07 -25.55 2.84
C ILE A 85 9.81 -24.09 3.12
N GLN A 86 8.55 -23.75 3.36
CA GLN A 86 8.13 -22.45 3.89
C GLN A 86 8.30 -21.28 2.93
N LEU A 87 7.36 -21.15 2.00
CA LEU A 87 6.78 -19.83 1.80
C LEU A 87 6.10 -19.45 3.12
N SER A 88 6.74 -18.57 3.88
CA SER A 88 6.24 -18.14 5.18
C SER A 88 5.89 -16.65 5.19
N GLY A 89 4.83 -16.30 5.92
CA GLY A 89 4.42 -14.93 6.18
C GLY A 89 4.20 -14.75 7.68
N ARG A 90 4.86 -13.74 8.25
CA ARG A 90 4.93 -13.55 9.70
C ARG A 90 4.63 -12.11 10.09
N ILE A 91 3.83 -11.93 11.15
CA ILE A 91 3.71 -10.68 11.89
C ILE A 91 4.71 -10.76 13.04
N ILE A 92 5.62 -9.79 13.14
CA ILE A 92 6.66 -9.74 14.18
C ILE A 92 6.45 -8.45 14.95
N SER A 93 6.05 -8.55 16.23
CA SER A 93 5.74 -7.40 17.10
C SER A 93 6.77 -7.16 18.22
N GLY A 94 7.83 -7.98 18.28
CA GLY A 94 8.86 -7.95 19.31
C GLY A 94 10.01 -8.91 19.01
N ALA A 95 10.96 -9.03 19.94
CA ALA A 95 12.17 -9.83 19.78
C ALA A 95 12.03 -11.28 20.30
N GLY A 96 11.00 -11.58 21.08
CA GLY A 96 10.75 -12.92 21.61
C GLY A 96 10.11 -13.84 20.56
N SER A 97 10.29 -15.15 20.72
CA SER A 97 9.60 -16.16 19.89
C SER A 97 8.08 -16.05 19.98
N ASN A 98 7.55 -15.60 21.12
CA ASN A 98 6.12 -15.41 21.36
C ASN A 98 5.58 -14.12 20.72
N ASP A 99 6.46 -13.24 20.23
CA ASP A 99 6.07 -11.99 19.55
C ASP A 99 6.00 -12.16 18.03
N THR A 100 6.09 -13.41 17.55
CA THR A 100 5.98 -13.75 16.13
C THR A 100 4.73 -14.60 15.89
N PHE A 101 3.88 -14.16 14.98
CA PHE A 101 2.70 -14.90 14.53
C PHE A 101 2.85 -15.27 13.05
N THR A 102 2.91 -16.57 12.76
CA THR A 102 2.99 -17.09 11.38
C THR A 102 1.58 -17.26 10.82
N PHE A 103 1.21 -16.42 9.85
CA PHE A 103 -0.10 -16.47 9.18
C PHE A 103 -0.09 -17.22 7.85
N LEU A 104 1.10 -17.44 7.28
CA LEU A 104 1.28 -18.20 6.05
C LEU A 104 2.43 -19.19 6.26
N ASN A 105 2.17 -20.45 5.94
CA ASN A 105 3.17 -21.51 5.95
C ASN A 105 2.80 -22.53 4.88
N GLN A 106 3.47 -22.49 3.73
CA GLN A 106 3.25 -23.41 2.63
C GLN A 106 4.55 -24.14 2.29
N THR A 107 4.45 -25.45 2.11
CA THR A 107 5.55 -26.34 1.76
C THR A 107 5.31 -26.96 0.40
N LEU A 108 6.33 -26.95 -0.46
CA LEU A 108 6.29 -27.55 -1.79
C LEU A 108 7.46 -28.53 -1.96
N PRO A 109 7.21 -29.85 -2.12
CA PRO A 109 8.27 -30.80 -2.39
C PRO A 109 8.85 -30.55 -3.78
N ILE A 110 10.18 -30.43 -3.89
CA ILE A 110 10.89 -30.28 -5.17
C ILE A 110 11.37 -31.65 -5.65
N TRP A 111 12.05 -32.39 -4.78
CA TRP A 111 12.57 -33.72 -5.06
C TRP A 111 12.58 -34.56 -3.79
N SER A 112 12.38 -35.86 -3.92
CA SER A 112 12.49 -36.82 -2.82
C SER A 112 13.12 -38.09 -3.34
N LYS A 113 13.89 -38.79 -2.52
CA LYS A 113 14.42 -40.11 -2.82
C LYS A 113 13.30 -41.14 -3.04
N SER A 114 12.18 -40.99 -2.35
CA SER A 114 10.98 -41.79 -2.57
C SER A 114 10.40 -41.48 -3.95
N LEU A 115 10.10 -42.51 -4.74
CA LEU A 115 9.48 -42.38 -6.07
C LEU A 115 7.98 -42.09 -5.98
N ASP A 116 7.36 -42.39 -4.84
CA ASP A 116 5.92 -42.18 -4.61
C ASP A 116 5.59 -40.74 -4.18
N SER A 117 6.61 -39.92 -3.93
CA SER A 117 6.45 -38.51 -3.56
C SER A 117 6.35 -37.61 -4.79
N PRO A 118 5.50 -36.58 -4.79
CA PRO A 118 5.46 -35.60 -5.87
C PRO A 118 6.84 -34.95 -6.09
N ARG A 119 7.28 -34.89 -7.35
CA ARG A 119 8.53 -34.22 -7.75
C ARG A 119 8.22 -33.13 -8.75
N VAL A 120 8.96 -32.03 -8.66
CA VAL A 120 8.97 -31.01 -9.72
C VAL A 120 9.75 -31.58 -10.90
N PRO A 121 9.21 -31.52 -12.14
CA PRO A 121 9.93 -31.97 -13.32
C PRO A 121 11.28 -31.28 -13.45
N SER A 122 12.33 -32.07 -13.70
CA SER A 122 13.67 -31.58 -13.95
C SER A 122 14.08 -31.92 -15.39
N PRO A 123 14.69 -30.99 -16.14
CA PRO A 123 15.31 -31.30 -17.42
C PRO A 123 16.63 -32.09 -17.28
N SER A 124 17.15 -32.27 -16.06
CA SER A 124 18.43 -32.94 -15.81
C SER A 124 18.24 -34.44 -15.62
N GLU A 125 18.97 -35.25 -16.40
CA GLU A 125 18.99 -36.72 -16.22
C GLU A 125 19.38 -37.12 -14.79
N GLY A 126 20.30 -36.36 -14.18
CA GLY A 126 20.78 -36.54 -12.81
C GLY A 126 19.71 -36.42 -11.72
N ALA A 127 18.53 -35.87 -12.03
CA ALA A 127 17.41 -35.69 -11.09
C ALA A 127 16.23 -36.64 -11.34
N SER A 128 16.31 -37.49 -12.37
CA SER A 128 15.24 -38.42 -12.78
C SER A 128 15.09 -39.65 -11.86
N SER A 129 16.17 -40.01 -11.16
CA SER A 129 16.23 -41.24 -10.37
C SER A 129 16.01 -41.01 -8.87
N ALA A 130 16.07 -42.08 -8.07
CA ALA A 130 16.06 -42.01 -6.60
C ALA A 130 17.41 -41.49 -6.02
N LYS A 131 18.40 -41.19 -6.85
CA LYS A 131 19.67 -40.55 -6.46
C LYS A 131 19.92 -39.33 -7.32
N LEU A 132 20.39 -38.26 -6.69
CA LEU A 132 20.87 -37.06 -7.39
C LEU A 132 22.33 -37.27 -7.80
N LEU A 133 22.65 -36.98 -9.05
CA LEU A 133 24.00 -37.14 -9.57
C LEU A 133 24.35 -36.00 -10.53
N GLY A 134 25.54 -35.42 -10.34
CA GLY A 134 26.03 -34.35 -11.20
C GLY A 134 25.20 -33.08 -11.08
N HIS A 135 25.09 -32.34 -12.18
CA HIS A 135 24.39 -31.06 -12.21
C HIS A 135 22.88 -31.26 -12.42
N CYS A 136 22.11 -30.96 -11.38
CA CYS A 136 20.67 -31.09 -11.32
C CYS A 136 20.03 -29.70 -11.32
N VAL A 137 18.99 -29.52 -12.14
CA VAL A 137 18.28 -28.24 -12.29
C VAL A 137 16.79 -28.45 -12.09
N TRP A 138 16.14 -27.59 -11.31
CA TRP A 138 14.69 -27.52 -11.22
C TRP A 138 14.20 -26.12 -11.57
N PRO A 139 13.41 -25.94 -12.64
CA PRO A 139 12.69 -24.70 -12.85
C PRO A 139 11.62 -24.55 -11.76
N LEU A 140 11.58 -23.40 -11.11
CA LEU A 140 10.64 -23.10 -10.04
C LEU A 140 9.58 -22.11 -10.53
N SER A 141 8.34 -22.41 -10.19
CA SER A 141 7.19 -21.51 -10.33
C SER A 141 6.27 -21.73 -9.13
N ILE A 142 6.50 -20.99 -8.05
CA ILE A 142 5.78 -21.15 -6.80
C ILE A 142 4.65 -20.12 -6.73
N PRO A 143 3.37 -20.53 -6.71
CA PRO A 143 2.28 -19.58 -6.56
C PRO A 143 2.23 -19.05 -5.13
N ILE A 144 2.07 -17.73 -4.98
CA ILE A 144 1.78 -17.10 -3.69
C ILE A 144 0.25 -17.09 -3.50
N PRO A 145 -0.29 -17.64 -2.39
CA PRO A 145 -1.73 -17.61 -2.16
C PRO A 145 -2.20 -16.17 -1.99
N ARG A 146 -3.43 -15.88 -2.42
CA ARG A 146 -4.00 -14.52 -2.27
C ARG A 146 -4.60 -14.30 -0.89
N THR A 147 -5.09 -15.38 -0.31
CA THR A 147 -5.77 -15.41 0.97
C THR A 147 -5.24 -16.55 1.82
N VAL A 148 -5.34 -16.38 3.13
CA VAL A 148 -5.08 -17.41 4.13
C VAL A 148 -6.29 -17.56 5.02
N GLU A 149 -6.55 -18.79 5.44
CA GLU A 149 -7.60 -19.12 6.39
C GLU A 149 -6.98 -19.21 7.77
N LEU A 150 -7.46 -18.37 8.70
CA LEU A 150 -6.95 -18.30 10.05
C LEU A 150 -8.08 -18.54 11.06
N PRO A 151 -7.82 -19.29 12.14
CA PRO A 151 -8.77 -19.40 13.24
C PRO A 151 -9.09 -18.01 13.81
N SER A 152 -10.37 -17.74 13.99
CA SER A 152 -10.91 -16.58 14.66
C SER A 152 -11.39 -16.96 16.07
N GLY A 153 -11.58 -15.97 16.94
CA GLY A 153 -12.21 -16.20 18.24
C GLY A 153 -13.60 -16.80 18.06
N GLY A 154 -13.92 -17.86 18.82
CA GLY A 154 -15.21 -18.56 18.74
C GLY A 154 -15.21 -19.86 17.93
N GLY A 155 -14.07 -20.27 17.35
CA GLY A 155 -13.95 -21.52 16.58
C GLY A 155 -14.23 -21.37 15.09
N ASP A 156 -14.67 -20.20 14.64
CA ASP A 156 -14.84 -19.88 13.23
C ASP A 156 -13.49 -19.67 12.52
N VAL A 157 -13.43 -20.02 11.24
CA VAL A 157 -12.29 -19.74 10.37
C VAL A 157 -12.60 -18.52 9.53
N ARG A 158 -11.71 -17.51 9.54
CA ARG A 158 -11.85 -16.31 8.72
C ARG A 158 -10.78 -16.27 7.64
N SER A 159 -11.20 -15.97 6.42
CA SER A 159 -10.30 -15.78 5.28
C SER A 159 -9.80 -14.33 5.25
N TYR A 160 -8.47 -14.16 5.18
CA TYR A 160 -7.80 -12.87 5.13
C TYR A 160 -6.95 -12.77 3.86
N ARG A 161 -6.90 -11.58 3.25
CA ARG A 161 -5.92 -11.31 2.19
C ARG A 161 -4.53 -11.16 2.77
N LEU A 162 -3.51 -11.57 2.00
CA LEU A 162 -2.13 -11.33 2.38
C LEU A 162 -1.85 -9.81 2.44
N PRO A 163 -1.30 -9.30 3.56
CA PRO A 163 -0.94 -7.89 3.68
C PRO A 163 0.34 -7.55 2.90
N GLU A 164 0.58 -6.26 2.63
CA GLU A 164 1.86 -5.82 2.08
C GLU A 164 3.01 -6.07 3.06
N THR A 165 4.21 -6.38 2.54
CA THR A 165 5.42 -6.36 3.37
C THR A 165 5.56 -5.00 4.04
N PHE A 166 5.68 -5.03 5.37
CA PHE A 166 5.55 -3.86 6.22
C PHE A 166 6.76 -3.77 7.14
N LEU A 167 7.54 -2.70 6.99
CA LEU A 167 8.66 -2.37 7.86
C LEU A 167 8.81 -0.86 7.89
N GLU A 168 8.52 -0.24 9.03
CA GLU A 168 8.56 1.22 9.21
C GLU A 168 9.24 1.57 10.53
N ARG A 169 9.93 2.72 10.58
CA ARG A 169 10.82 3.06 11.71
C ARG A 169 10.09 3.33 13.02
N TYR A 170 8.86 3.81 12.96
CA TYR A 170 8.13 4.33 14.12
C TYR A 170 7.08 3.36 14.67
N THR A 171 7.08 2.12 14.20
CA THR A 171 6.17 1.06 14.66
C THR A 171 6.96 -0.18 15.05
N LYS A 172 6.51 -0.85 16.11
CA LYS A 172 7.17 -2.05 16.65
C LYS A 172 6.76 -3.33 15.93
N VAL A 173 5.84 -3.24 14.97
CA VAL A 173 5.35 -4.38 14.21
C VAL A 173 5.88 -4.36 12.78
N SER A 174 6.21 -5.54 12.26
CA SER A 174 6.57 -5.75 10.87
C SER A 174 5.84 -6.95 10.29
N ILE A 175 5.70 -6.96 8.97
CA ILE A 175 5.23 -8.09 8.19
C ILE A 175 6.38 -8.52 7.28
N GLN A 176 6.82 -9.76 7.45
CA GLN A 176 7.90 -10.34 6.68
C GLN A 176 7.44 -11.58 5.93
N TYR A 177 7.99 -11.76 4.73
CA TYR A 177 7.83 -12.97 3.96
C TYR A 177 9.21 -13.57 3.67
N ASP A 178 9.31 -14.88 3.84
CA ASP A 178 10.53 -15.64 3.55
C ASP A 178 10.23 -16.80 2.62
N LEU A 179 11.21 -17.11 1.78
CA LEU A 179 11.32 -18.35 1.03
C LEU A 179 12.53 -19.12 1.58
N SER A 180 12.31 -20.39 1.95
CA SER A 180 13.41 -21.29 2.29
C SER A 180 13.44 -22.52 1.39
N ILE A 181 14.63 -23.01 1.08
CA ILE A 181 14.87 -24.29 0.42
C ILE A 181 15.70 -25.11 1.38
N ILE A 182 15.14 -26.24 1.80
CA ILE A 182 15.77 -27.15 2.74
C ILE A 182 16.16 -28.42 1.98
N ILE A 183 17.44 -28.76 2.09
CA ILE A 183 18.03 -29.95 1.50
C ILE A 183 18.35 -30.88 2.65
N SER A 184 17.48 -31.87 2.82
CA SER A 184 17.61 -32.86 3.89
C SER A 184 18.62 -33.93 3.49
N ARG A 185 19.65 -34.10 4.33
CA ARG A 185 20.71 -35.09 4.14
C ARG A 185 20.48 -36.27 5.08
N GLY A 186 20.79 -37.48 4.61
CA GLY A 186 20.71 -38.71 5.40
C GLY A 186 21.99 -38.97 6.18
N GLY A 187 21.88 -39.72 7.29
CA GLY A 187 22.96 -39.88 8.27
C GLY A 187 22.91 -38.78 9.34
N LEU A 188 23.86 -38.76 10.28
CA LEU A 188 23.97 -37.75 11.36
C LEU A 188 24.39 -36.34 10.87
N ARG A 189 24.01 -35.96 9.64
CA ARG A 189 24.36 -34.66 9.02
C ARG A 189 23.21 -33.68 9.19
N SER A 190 23.53 -32.41 9.44
CA SER A 190 22.53 -31.34 9.49
C SER A 190 21.99 -31.02 8.09
N ASP A 191 20.75 -30.56 8.05
CA ASP A 191 20.11 -30.08 6.83
C ASP A 191 20.78 -28.78 6.35
N ASN A 192 20.83 -28.61 5.03
CA ASN A 192 21.30 -27.38 4.41
C ASN A 192 20.11 -26.49 4.04
N VAL A 193 20.22 -25.19 4.31
CA VAL A 193 19.11 -24.24 4.13
C VAL A 193 19.57 -23.02 3.35
N ILE A 194 18.95 -22.75 2.21
CA ILE A 194 18.95 -21.42 1.59
C ILE A 194 17.71 -20.70 2.10
N LYS A 195 17.88 -19.54 2.74
CA LYS A 195 16.77 -18.69 3.18
C LYS A 195 16.93 -17.29 2.61
N THR A 196 15.85 -16.74 2.06
CA THR A 196 15.80 -15.34 1.62
C THR A 196 14.46 -14.71 1.95
N ALA A 197 14.50 -13.47 2.43
CA ALA A 197 13.31 -12.64 2.53
C ALA A 197 12.89 -12.14 1.13
N PHE A 198 11.61 -11.79 0.99
CA PHE A 198 11.11 -11.09 -0.20
C PHE A 198 9.99 -10.11 0.17
N GLY A 199 9.79 -9.12 -0.69
CA GLY A 199 8.69 -8.16 -0.61
C GLY A 199 7.46 -8.68 -1.34
N TYR A 200 6.30 -8.58 -0.71
CA TYR A 200 5.00 -8.87 -1.30
C TYR A 200 4.17 -7.59 -1.38
N VAL A 201 3.55 -7.34 -2.53
CA VAL A 201 2.66 -6.20 -2.75
C VAL A 201 1.28 -6.69 -3.20
N PRO A 202 0.21 -6.52 -2.38
CA PRO A 202 -1.14 -6.95 -2.75
C PRO A 202 -1.70 -6.13 -3.91
N SER A 203 -2.69 -6.67 -4.61
CA SER A 203 -3.38 -5.96 -5.70
C SER A 203 -4.81 -5.61 -5.28
N SER A 204 -5.00 -4.41 -4.75
CA SER A 204 -6.32 -3.84 -4.43
C SER A 204 -6.65 -2.70 -5.39
N ARG A 205 -7.91 -2.59 -5.79
CA ARG A 205 -8.41 -1.56 -6.72
C ARG A 205 -9.69 -0.93 -6.17
N PRO A 206 -9.82 0.40 -6.25
CA PRO A 206 -11.11 1.03 -6.12
C PRO A 206 -12.06 0.60 -7.24
N GLU A 207 -13.36 0.73 -6.97
CA GLU A 207 -14.38 0.74 -8.01
C GLU A 207 -14.18 1.93 -8.97
N ALA A 208 -14.85 1.89 -10.12
CA ALA A 208 -14.81 3.02 -11.05
C ALA A 208 -15.53 4.23 -10.42
N PRO A 209 -14.98 5.46 -10.55
CA PRO A 209 -15.69 6.68 -10.19
C PRO A 209 -17.01 6.83 -10.97
N SER A 210 -17.85 7.80 -10.59
CA SER A 210 -19.04 8.17 -11.37
C SER A 210 -18.69 8.45 -12.83
N ILE A 211 -19.66 8.25 -13.74
CA ILE A 211 -19.46 8.48 -15.18
C ILE A 211 -19.05 9.93 -15.45
N LEU A 212 -19.68 10.90 -14.78
CA LEU A 212 -19.34 12.32 -14.90
C LEU A 212 -17.89 12.58 -14.50
N ARG A 213 -17.42 12.00 -13.38
CA ARG A 213 -16.03 12.15 -12.95
C ARG A 213 -15.04 11.46 -13.89
N GLN A 214 -15.39 10.31 -14.46
CA GLN A 214 -14.55 9.66 -15.46
C GLN A 214 -14.35 10.55 -16.69
N LEU A 215 -15.43 11.17 -17.20
CA LEU A 215 -15.35 12.11 -18.33
C LEU A 215 -14.46 13.32 -17.99
N VAL A 216 -14.63 13.87 -16.80
CA VAL A 216 -13.83 15.01 -16.31
C VAL A 216 -12.35 14.66 -16.24
N TYR A 217 -12.01 13.47 -15.74
CA TYR A 217 -10.62 12.99 -15.72
C TYR A 217 -10.05 12.77 -17.12
N GLN A 218 -10.86 12.23 -18.04
CA GLN A 218 -10.44 11.98 -19.42
C GLN A 218 -10.16 13.28 -20.19
N GLU A 219 -11.08 14.25 -20.08
CA GLU A 219 -11.05 15.50 -20.84
C GLU A 219 -10.35 16.65 -20.08
N LYS A 220 -9.87 16.38 -18.85
CA LYS A 220 -9.22 17.35 -17.94
C LYS A 220 -10.08 18.60 -17.68
N LEU A 221 -11.36 18.38 -17.45
CA LEU A 221 -12.33 19.43 -17.14
C LEU A 221 -12.29 19.79 -15.64
N PRO A 222 -12.93 20.89 -15.21
CA PRO A 222 -13.15 21.18 -13.79
C PRO A 222 -13.94 20.07 -13.08
N LEU A 223 -13.65 19.85 -11.79
CA LEU A 223 -14.32 18.81 -11.00
C LEU A 223 -15.78 19.20 -10.71
N PRO A 224 -16.75 18.30 -10.94
CA PRO A 224 -18.14 18.58 -10.60
C PRO A 224 -18.32 18.49 -9.09
N GLY A 225 -18.97 19.51 -8.51
CA GLY A 225 -19.33 19.53 -7.09
C GLY A 225 -20.46 18.54 -6.74
N PRO A 226 -20.78 18.37 -5.44
CA PRO A 226 -21.81 17.43 -4.98
C PRO A 226 -23.22 17.67 -5.53
N SER A 227 -23.56 18.91 -5.89
CA SER A 227 -24.85 19.23 -6.51
C SER A 227 -24.94 18.79 -7.98
N THR A 228 -23.83 18.86 -8.72
CA THR A 228 -23.75 18.51 -10.14
C THR A 228 -23.54 17.00 -10.35
N ASP A 229 -22.81 16.34 -9.45
CA ASP A 229 -22.55 14.89 -9.50
C ASP A 229 -22.85 14.19 -8.16
N PRO A 230 -24.12 14.10 -7.73
CA PRO A 230 -24.46 13.46 -6.44
C PRO A 230 -23.98 12.01 -6.33
N GLU A 231 -23.96 11.29 -7.46
CA GLU A 231 -23.48 9.91 -7.51
C GLU A 231 -21.96 9.78 -7.38
N GLY A 232 -21.21 10.85 -7.66
CA GLY A 232 -19.78 10.92 -7.45
C GLY A 232 -19.37 11.31 -6.04
N TRP A 233 -20.27 11.69 -5.14
CA TRP A 233 -19.88 12.18 -3.81
C TRP A 233 -20.60 11.45 -2.68
N LYS A 234 -19.87 11.13 -1.61
CA LYS A 234 -20.47 10.80 -0.32
C LYS A 234 -20.50 12.07 0.52
N THR A 235 -21.66 12.68 0.61
CA THR A 235 -21.91 13.83 1.49
C THR A 235 -22.19 13.32 2.90
N LEU A 236 -21.36 13.74 3.86
CA LEU A 236 -21.44 13.32 5.24
C LEU A 236 -22.54 14.08 5.99
N ARG A 237 -22.91 13.57 7.18
CA ARG A 237 -23.85 14.27 8.05
C ARG A 237 -23.26 15.64 8.44
N PRO A 238 -24.02 16.73 8.30
CA PRO A 238 -23.53 18.05 8.67
C PRO A 238 -23.22 18.15 10.17
N VAL A 239 -22.15 18.85 10.50
CA VAL A 239 -21.66 19.07 11.87
C VAL A 239 -21.59 20.55 12.18
N SER A 240 -21.76 20.91 13.45
CA SER A 240 -21.65 22.30 13.88
C SER A 240 -20.21 22.67 14.25
N ALA A 241 -19.62 23.61 13.53
CA ALA A 241 -18.37 24.27 13.89
C ALA A 241 -18.67 25.35 14.94
N ARG A 242 -18.65 24.96 16.22
CA ARG A 242 -18.91 25.85 17.36
C ARG A 242 -17.60 26.35 17.97
N GLY A 243 -17.54 27.63 18.28
CA GLY A 243 -16.39 28.23 18.93
C GLY A 243 -16.64 29.65 19.39
N CYS A 244 -15.58 30.35 19.77
CA CYS A 244 -15.60 31.75 20.16
C CYS A 244 -14.74 32.59 19.22
N MET A 245 -15.32 33.67 18.69
CA MET A 245 -14.59 34.77 18.06
C MET A 245 -14.09 35.74 19.12
N PHE A 246 -12.84 36.22 18.98
CA PHE A 246 -12.21 37.17 19.90
C PHE A 246 -12.28 36.73 21.38
N LYS A 247 -12.25 35.41 21.62
CA LYS A 247 -12.35 34.74 22.93
C LYS A 247 -13.68 34.90 23.69
N THR A 248 -14.56 35.82 23.30
CA THR A 248 -15.75 36.17 24.08
C THR A 248 -17.06 35.97 23.34
N ARG A 249 -17.08 36.07 22.01
CA ARG A 249 -18.31 36.00 21.21
C ARG A 249 -18.53 34.58 20.71
N PRO A 250 -19.54 33.84 21.21
CA PRO A 250 -19.86 32.53 20.68
C PRO A 250 -20.37 32.64 19.25
N VAL A 251 -19.89 31.75 18.38
CA VAL A 251 -20.30 31.66 16.97
C VAL A 251 -20.50 30.20 16.57
N GLU A 252 -21.35 29.99 15.58
CA GLU A 252 -21.64 28.67 15.02
C GLU A 252 -21.82 28.78 13.50
N ALA A 253 -21.21 27.84 12.78
CA ALA A 253 -21.50 27.57 11.38
C ALA A 253 -21.74 26.07 11.19
N ARG A 254 -22.65 25.72 10.29
CA ARG A 254 -22.89 24.34 9.88
C ARG A 254 -21.89 23.99 8.79
N CYS A 255 -21.15 22.91 8.97
CA CYS A 255 -20.17 22.40 8.01
C CYS A 255 -20.61 21.05 7.48
N THR A 256 -20.59 20.90 6.16
CA THR A 256 -20.88 19.65 5.46
C THR A 256 -19.68 19.28 4.61
N LEU A 257 -19.05 18.14 4.91
CA LEU A 257 -17.95 17.58 4.12
C LEU A 257 -18.48 16.52 3.15
N SER A 258 -18.03 16.58 1.90
CA SER A 258 -18.27 15.57 0.88
C SER A 258 -16.94 14.99 0.40
N LEU A 259 -16.88 13.66 0.28
CA LEU A 259 -15.72 12.92 -0.21
C LEU A 259 -16.03 12.24 -1.55
N ALA A 260 -15.12 12.28 -2.50
CA ALA A 260 -15.36 11.68 -3.81
C ALA A 260 -15.52 10.15 -3.70
N LYS A 261 -16.58 9.59 -4.28
CA LYS A 261 -16.82 8.15 -4.39
C LYS A 261 -15.96 7.53 -5.51
N PRO A 262 -15.56 6.25 -5.36
CA PRO A 262 -15.72 5.42 -4.17
C PRO A 262 -14.81 5.88 -3.01
N LEU A 263 -15.12 5.50 -1.77
CA LEU A 263 -14.26 5.78 -0.60
C LEU A 263 -13.02 4.86 -0.53
N CYS A 264 -12.42 4.58 -1.68
CA CYS A 264 -11.23 3.79 -1.86
C CYS A 264 -10.34 4.55 -2.85
N TYR A 265 -9.15 4.93 -2.42
CA TYR A 265 -8.26 5.79 -3.19
C TYR A 265 -6.92 5.12 -3.40
N THR A 266 -6.27 5.38 -4.53
CA THR A 266 -4.99 4.74 -4.85
C THR A 266 -3.84 5.51 -4.23
N ARG A 267 -2.90 4.83 -3.57
CA ARG A 267 -1.67 5.49 -3.12
C ARG A 267 -0.94 6.18 -4.28
N GLY A 268 -0.33 7.33 -4.04
CA GLY A 268 0.28 8.13 -5.11
C GLY A 268 -0.72 8.87 -6.00
N SER A 269 -2.02 8.86 -5.69
CA SER A 269 -3.04 9.69 -6.34
C SER A 269 -3.52 10.81 -5.41
N VAL A 270 -4.70 11.34 -5.71
CA VAL A 270 -5.36 12.37 -4.92
C VAL A 270 -6.71 11.88 -4.39
N LEU A 271 -7.15 12.49 -3.29
CA LEU A 271 -8.46 12.31 -2.68
C LEU A 271 -9.20 13.66 -2.75
N PRO A 272 -10.15 13.84 -3.67
CA PRO A 272 -10.93 15.07 -3.76
C PRO A 272 -11.95 15.20 -2.62
N CYS A 273 -12.02 16.40 -2.07
CA CYS A 273 -12.92 16.82 -1.01
C CYS A 273 -13.72 18.06 -1.45
N PHE A 274 -14.88 18.24 -0.84
CA PHE A 274 -15.69 19.45 -1.01
C PHE A 274 -16.31 19.82 0.32
N VAL A 275 -16.26 21.10 0.70
CA VAL A 275 -16.85 21.60 1.95
C VAL A 275 -17.89 22.67 1.63
N THR A 276 -19.04 22.54 2.27
CA THR A 276 -20.09 23.57 2.31
C THR A 276 -20.21 24.08 3.74
N LEU A 277 -20.07 25.39 3.91
CA LEU A 277 -20.31 26.10 5.17
C LEU A 277 -21.58 26.92 5.06
N GLU A 278 -22.46 26.82 6.05
CA GLU A 278 -23.72 27.55 6.12
C GLU A 278 -23.84 28.25 7.47
N GLY A 279 -24.33 29.49 7.48
CA GLY A 279 -24.38 30.29 8.70
C GLY A 279 -25.17 31.56 8.53
N ARG A 280 -25.63 32.14 9.65
CA ARG A 280 -26.45 33.36 9.65
C ARG A 280 -25.63 34.64 9.56
N GLU A 281 -24.33 34.56 9.87
CA GLU A 281 -23.43 35.70 9.95
C GLU A 281 -22.37 35.62 8.85
N PRO A 282 -22.47 36.43 7.77
CA PRO A 282 -21.51 36.38 6.67
C PRO A 282 -20.05 36.57 7.10
N ALA A 283 -19.80 37.48 8.05
CA ALA A 283 -18.46 37.73 8.56
C ALA A 283 -17.83 36.52 9.27
N VAL A 284 -18.64 35.69 9.94
CA VAL A 284 -18.16 34.44 10.56
C VAL A 284 -17.84 33.42 9.48
N LEU A 285 -18.70 33.32 8.46
CA LEU A 285 -18.47 32.42 7.33
C LEU A 285 -17.20 32.78 6.58
N ASP A 286 -16.93 34.05 6.31
CA ASP A 286 -15.73 34.48 5.60
C ASP A 286 -14.43 34.10 6.33
N VAL A 287 -14.44 34.14 7.66
CA VAL A 287 -13.30 33.70 8.50
C VAL A 287 -13.13 32.18 8.47
N LEU A 288 -14.23 31.43 8.60
CA LEU A 288 -14.19 29.96 8.61
C LEU A 288 -13.99 29.34 7.22
N SER A 289 -14.41 30.03 6.15
CA SER A 289 -14.26 29.62 4.76
C SER A 289 -12.94 30.09 4.13
N ASN A 290 -12.06 30.72 4.89
CA ASN A 290 -10.70 30.95 4.40
C ASN A 290 -10.05 29.57 4.15
N PRO A 291 -9.45 29.31 2.98
CA PRO A 291 -8.82 28.03 2.67
C PRO A 291 -7.84 27.52 3.74
N GLY A 292 -7.12 28.41 4.42
CA GLY A 292 -6.20 28.05 5.52
C GLY A 292 -6.90 27.67 6.84
N SER A 293 -8.19 28.02 6.99
CA SER A 293 -8.97 27.75 8.20
C SER A 293 -9.51 26.32 8.27
N VAL A 294 -9.79 25.71 7.13
CA VAL A 294 -10.40 24.37 7.06
C VAL A 294 -9.31 23.31 7.14
N VAL A 295 -9.35 22.49 8.17
CA VAL A 295 -8.35 21.44 8.39
C VAL A 295 -9.01 20.07 8.22
N VAL A 296 -8.72 19.40 7.10
CA VAL A 296 -9.10 18.00 6.88
C VAL A 296 -7.83 17.20 6.67
N THR A 297 -7.67 16.11 7.41
CA THR A 297 -6.50 15.24 7.33
C THR A 297 -6.88 13.81 6.95
N LEU A 298 -5.96 13.13 6.27
CA LEU A 298 -5.98 11.67 6.17
C LEU A 298 -5.20 11.13 7.36
N ARG A 299 -5.91 10.44 8.26
CA ARG A 299 -5.35 9.84 9.47
C ARG A 299 -5.17 8.35 9.27
N ARG A 300 -3.93 7.88 9.42
CA ARG A 300 -3.58 6.47 9.41
C ARG A 300 -3.61 5.93 10.83
N ARG A 301 -4.16 4.74 10.99
CA ARG A 301 -4.15 3.96 12.23
C ARG A 301 -3.58 2.58 11.96
N VAL A 302 -2.49 2.25 12.67
CA VAL A 302 -1.90 0.91 12.69
C VAL A 302 -2.20 0.27 14.04
N ARG A 303 -2.83 -0.90 14.02
CA ARG A 303 -3.13 -1.67 15.23
C ARG A 303 -2.47 -3.02 15.17
N PHE A 304 -1.88 -3.45 16.27
CA PHE A 304 -1.29 -4.78 16.36
C PHE A 304 -1.32 -5.33 17.78
N TYR A 305 -1.33 -6.66 17.90
CA TYR A 305 -1.19 -7.34 19.18
C TYR A 305 0.28 -7.64 19.49
N ASN A 306 0.65 -7.41 20.75
CA ASN A 306 1.93 -7.81 21.32
C ASN A 306 1.68 -8.47 22.68
N GLN A 307 2.15 -9.71 22.84
CA GLN A 307 1.97 -10.47 24.08
C GLN A 307 2.96 -10.05 25.17
N ALA A 308 4.19 -9.65 24.82
CA ALA A 308 5.22 -9.25 25.77
C ALA A 308 4.85 -8.01 26.61
N THR A 309 3.91 -7.17 26.17
CA THR A 309 3.41 -6.02 26.95
C THR A 309 2.21 -6.36 27.86
N ALA A 310 1.74 -7.61 27.86
CA ALA A 310 0.47 -7.98 28.48
C ALA A 310 0.61 -8.30 29.98
N THR A 311 0.45 -7.29 30.84
CA THR A 311 0.12 -7.53 32.27
C THR A 311 -1.38 -7.74 32.49
N ARG A 312 -2.24 -7.37 31.52
CA ARG A 312 -3.69 -7.70 31.43
C ARG A 312 -4.10 -7.84 29.95
N LYS A 313 -5.13 -8.64 29.64
CA LYS A 313 -5.58 -8.95 28.25
C LYS A 313 -5.94 -7.71 27.41
N GLU A 314 -6.40 -6.61 27.99
CA GLU A 314 -6.67 -5.33 27.30
C GLU A 314 -5.40 -4.50 26.98
N VAL A 315 -4.25 -4.82 27.59
CA VAL A 315 -2.97 -4.07 27.51
C VAL A 315 -2.06 -4.61 26.39
N SER A 316 -2.58 -5.51 25.56
CA SER A 316 -1.84 -6.23 24.52
C SER A 316 -2.00 -5.62 23.12
N TRP A 317 -3.05 -4.82 22.90
CA TRP A 317 -3.25 -4.11 21.64
C TRP A 317 -2.52 -2.78 21.67
N ASN A 318 -1.59 -2.63 20.74
CA ASN A 318 -0.86 -1.40 20.49
C ASN A 318 -1.52 -0.68 19.31
N GLU A 319 -1.64 0.64 19.42
CA GLU A 319 -2.22 1.50 18.40
C GLU A 319 -1.32 2.70 18.17
N SER A 320 -0.99 2.97 16.91
CA SER A 320 -0.35 4.21 16.50
C SER A 320 -1.26 4.94 15.52
N VAL A 321 -1.44 6.24 15.77
CA VAL A 321 -2.29 7.13 14.98
C VAL A 321 -1.44 8.31 14.52
N GLU A 322 -1.49 8.61 13.23
CA GLU A 322 -0.73 9.70 12.63
C GLU A 322 -1.51 10.32 11.48
N ASP A 323 -1.35 11.63 11.29
CA ASP A 323 -1.87 12.34 10.12
C ASP A 323 -0.84 12.22 8.98
N VAL A 324 -1.23 11.56 7.89
CA VAL A 324 -0.35 11.21 6.74
C VAL A 324 -0.63 12.02 5.49
N GLY A 325 -1.59 12.95 5.56
CA GLY A 325 -1.94 13.87 4.50
C GLY A 325 -2.87 14.95 5.03
N THR A 326 -2.79 16.15 4.45
CA THR A 326 -3.68 17.27 4.77
C THR A 326 -4.28 17.82 3.47
N ALA A 327 -5.55 18.19 3.51
CA ALA A 327 -6.24 18.77 2.37
C ALA A 327 -5.71 20.18 2.10
N VAL A 328 -5.46 20.47 0.82
CA VAL A 328 -5.31 21.83 0.32
C VAL A 328 -6.67 22.30 -0.17
N TRP A 329 -7.06 23.52 0.15
CA TRP A 329 -8.37 24.09 -0.20
C TRP A 329 -8.23 25.28 -1.14
N TRP A 330 -9.23 25.48 -2.00
CA TRP A 330 -9.37 26.62 -2.89
C TRP A 330 -10.85 26.93 -3.15
N GLN A 331 -11.11 28.11 -3.71
CA GLN A 331 -12.46 28.50 -4.10
C GLN A 331 -12.85 27.78 -5.40
N PRO A 332 -14.07 27.22 -5.50
CA PRO A 332 -14.55 26.56 -6.72
C PRO A 332 -14.46 27.49 -7.94
N ALA A 333 -14.06 26.95 -9.09
CA ALA A 333 -13.89 27.73 -10.32
C ALA A 333 -15.23 28.14 -10.98
N THR A 334 -16.30 27.40 -10.67
CA THR A 334 -17.65 27.74 -11.11
C THR A 334 -18.32 28.52 -10.00
N ASP A 335 -19.04 29.60 -10.33
CA ASP A 335 -19.89 30.33 -9.38
C ASP A 335 -21.00 29.40 -8.83
N CYS A 336 -20.65 28.50 -7.91
CA CYS A 336 -21.62 27.94 -6.98
C CYS A 336 -22.30 29.15 -6.37
N GLN A 337 -23.63 29.27 -6.51
CA GLN A 337 -24.39 30.44 -6.07
C GLN A 337 -24.03 30.80 -4.62
N ASN A 338 -23.08 31.72 -4.45
CA ASN A 338 -22.61 32.15 -3.16
C ASN A 338 -23.71 33.04 -2.59
N SER A 339 -24.67 32.41 -1.92
CA SER A 339 -25.56 33.09 -1.01
C SER A 339 -24.72 33.79 0.05
N PRO A 340 -25.13 34.96 0.57
CA PRO A 340 -24.46 35.58 1.70
C PRO A 340 -24.31 34.63 2.91
N TYR A 341 -25.16 33.59 2.99
CA TYR A 341 -25.23 32.61 4.06
C TYR A 341 -24.57 31.25 3.76
N THR A 342 -23.90 31.11 2.61
CA THR A 342 -23.27 29.86 2.20
C THR A 342 -21.90 30.12 1.58
N ARG A 343 -20.92 29.28 1.90
CA ARG A 343 -19.59 29.28 1.27
C ARG A 343 -19.24 27.86 0.85
N HIS A 344 -18.51 27.75 -0.25
CA HIS A 344 -18.04 26.49 -0.78
C HIS A 344 -16.53 26.51 -0.95
N LEU A 345 -15.89 25.37 -0.67
CA LEU A 345 -14.48 25.14 -0.95
C LEU A 345 -14.31 23.79 -1.62
N GLU A 346 -13.47 23.77 -2.65
CA GLU A 346 -12.91 22.56 -3.23
C GLU A 346 -11.60 22.25 -2.52
N GLY A 347 -11.32 20.98 -2.31
CA GLY A 347 -10.06 20.59 -1.72
C GLY A 347 -9.57 19.22 -2.16
N GLU A 348 -8.32 18.94 -1.84
CA GLU A 348 -7.65 17.73 -2.29
C GLU A 348 -6.57 17.31 -1.29
N ILE A 349 -6.62 16.04 -0.88
CA ILE A 349 -5.54 15.40 -0.11
C ILE A 349 -4.64 14.64 -1.08
N HIS A 350 -3.36 15.01 -1.10
CA HIS A 350 -2.36 14.27 -1.86
C HIS A 350 -1.96 13.00 -1.11
N LEU A 351 -2.00 11.85 -1.79
CA LEU A 351 -1.65 10.56 -1.21
C LEU A 351 -0.20 10.22 -1.57
N ALA A 352 0.62 9.99 -0.56
CA ALA A 352 2.01 9.59 -0.78
C ALA A 352 2.09 8.27 -1.59
N LYS A 353 3.15 8.10 -2.40
CA LYS A 353 3.31 6.91 -3.26
C LYS A 353 3.65 5.64 -2.47
N ASP A 354 4.23 5.82 -1.29
CA ASP A 354 4.65 4.79 -0.35
C ASP A 354 3.61 4.52 0.75
N LEU A 355 2.44 5.16 0.68
CA LEU A 355 1.32 4.88 1.59
C LEU A 355 1.00 3.38 1.55
N ARG A 356 0.87 2.76 2.73
CA ARG A 356 0.55 1.34 2.83
C ARG A 356 -0.92 1.10 2.52
N PRO A 357 -1.27 0.05 1.76
CA PRO A 357 -2.67 -0.23 1.49
C PRO A 357 -3.42 -0.58 2.77
N THR A 358 -4.72 -0.31 2.80
CA THR A 358 -5.60 -0.79 3.87
C THR A 358 -5.55 -2.31 3.93
N CYS A 359 -5.34 -2.86 5.12
CA CYS A 359 -5.30 -4.30 5.33
C CYS A 359 -5.72 -4.68 6.75
N GLU A 360 -6.23 -5.91 6.88
CA GLU A 360 -6.55 -6.55 8.15
C GLU A 360 -6.13 -8.02 8.03
N ILE A 361 -5.37 -8.52 9.01
CA ILE A 361 -5.02 -9.92 9.13
C ILE A 361 -4.80 -10.29 10.59
N ALA A 362 -5.56 -11.25 11.10
CA ALA A 362 -5.51 -11.72 12.48
C ALA A 362 -5.34 -10.57 13.50
N HIS A 363 -4.13 -10.39 14.02
CA HIS A 363 -3.82 -9.41 15.04
C HIS A 363 -3.09 -8.16 14.52
N PHE A 364 -3.26 -7.81 13.25
CA PHE A 364 -2.66 -6.64 12.63
C PHE A 364 -3.65 -5.96 11.67
N SER A 365 -3.69 -4.63 11.70
CA SER A 365 -4.43 -3.86 10.70
C SER A 365 -3.83 -2.48 10.43
N ILE A 366 -4.00 -2.02 9.20
CA ILE A 366 -3.76 -0.65 8.76
C ILE A 366 -5.10 -0.11 8.25
N SER A 367 -5.58 0.98 8.86
CA SER A 367 -6.85 1.63 8.54
C SER A 367 -6.66 3.13 8.36
N TYR A 368 -7.52 3.74 7.54
CA TYR A 368 -7.44 5.16 7.22
C TYR A 368 -8.78 5.86 7.45
N PHE A 369 -8.71 7.10 7.88
CA PHE A 369 -9.88 7.94 8.15
C PHE A 369 -9.64 9.34 7.60
N VAL A 370 -10.64 9.90 6.91
CA VAL A 370 -10.66 11.32 6.63
C VAL A 370 -11.30 12.02 7.82
N VAL A 371 -10.54 12.92 8.44
CA VAL A 371 -10.91 13.58 9.70
C VAL A 371 -11.07 15.07 9.45
N LEU A 372 -12.24 15.62 9.76
CA LEU A 372 -12.40 17.08 9.87
C LEU A 372 -11.96 17.50 11.26
N CYS A 373 -10.84 18.20 11.31
CA CYS A 373 -10.30 18.75 12.53
C CYS A 373 -11.01 20.08 12.89
N PRO A 374 -10.83 20.57 14.12
CA PRO A 374 -11.18 21.93 14.49
C PRO A 374 -10.65 22.95 13.48
N PHE A 375 -11.45 23.98 13.20
CA PHE A 375 -11.06 25.07 12.30
C PHE A 375 -9.94 25.89 12.92
N LYS A 376 -8.96 26.29 12.10
CA LYS A 376 -7.82 27.11 12.50
C LYS A 376 -7.90 28.49 11.86
N ALA A 377 -8.79 29.33 12.38
CA ALA A 377 -8.99 30.67 11.86
C ALA A 377 -8.48 31.75 12.82
N ALA A 378 -8.09 32.90 12.28
CA ALA A 378 -7.67 34.05 13.09
C ALA A 378 -8.80 34.47 14.04
N ASN A 379 -8.46 34.70 15.31
CA ASN A 379 -9.39 35.08 16.37
C ASN A 379 -10.52 34.07 16.66
N TYR A 380 -10.49 32.87 16.09
CA TYR A 380 -11.41 31.79 16.38
C TYR A 380 -10.75 30.75 17.27
N SER A 381 -11.48 30.27 18.29
CA SER A 381 -11.06 29.15 19.13
C SER A 381 -12.23 28.20 19.37
N SER A 382 -11.97 26.90 19.32
CA SER A 382 -12.94 25.83 19.59
C SER A 382 -12.32 24.74 20.45
N ASP A 383 -13.10 23.70 20.77
CA ASP A 383 -12.56 22.43 21.27
C ASP A 383 -11.56 21.85 20.26
N ASN A 384 -10.58 21.10 20.78
CA ASN A 384 -9.56 20.40 20.01
C ASN A 384 -10.05 19.05 19.46
N ALA A 385 -11.26 18.62 19.82
CA ALA A 385 -11.84 17.38 19.33
C ALA A 385 -12.17 17.42 17.82
N ALA A 386 -11.95 16.29 17.14
CA ALA A 386 -12.35 16.16 15.74
C ALA A 386 -13.87 16.32 15.58
N LEU A 387 -14.29 17.04 14.54
CA LEU A 387 -15.70 17.30 14.27
C LEU A 387 -16.38 16.10 13.61
N LEU A 388 -15.67 15.37 12.75
CA LEU A 388 -16.10 14.11 12.17
C LEU A 388 -14.90 13.23 11.78
N SER A 389 -15.17 11.96 11.60
CA SER A 389 -14.21 10.96 11.10
C SER A 389 -14.94 9.98 10.19
N GLU A 390 -14.45 9.81 8.97
CA GLU A 390 -15.05 8.92 7.96
C GLU A 390 -14.01 7.89 7.51
N PRO A 391 -14.27 6.57 7.63
CA PRO A 391 -13.34 5.54 7.17
C PRO A 391 -13.19 5.56 5.64
N VAL A 392 -11.96 5.38 5.18
CA VAL A 392 -11.62 5.25 3.76
C VAL A 392 -10.61 4.13 3.55
N GLU A 393 -10.53 3.62 2.32
CA GLU A 393 -9.55 2.63 1.94
C GLU A 393 -8.43 3.20 1.07
N ILE A 394 -7.22 2.66 1.25
CA ILE A 394 -6.07 2.92 0.40
C ILE A 394 -5.75 1.66 -0.39
N ALA A 395 -5.71 1.80 -1.71
CA ALA A 395 -5.49 0.73 -2.67
C ALA A 395 -4.12 0.85 -3.36
N THR A 396 -3.60 -0.27 -3.86
CA THR A 396 -2.30 -0.33 -4.54
C THR A 396 -2.38 -0.06 -6.04
N MET A 397 -3.55 -0.22 -6.64
CA MET A 397 -3.79 -0.07 -8.07
C MET A 397 -4.95 0.90 -8.30
N TYR A 398 -4.88 1.66 -9.39
CA TYR A 398 -6.01 2.51 -9.77
C TYR A 398 -7.23 1.70 -10.22
N ALA A 399 -8.39 2.34 -10.12
CA ALA A 399 -9.61 1.92 -10.78
C ALA A 399 -9.39 1.68 -12.28
N LYS A 400 -10.28 0.89 -12.88
CA LYS A 400 -10.35 0.79 -14.35
C LYS A 400 -10.88 2.12 -14.91
N GLY A 401 -10.34 2.54 -16.05
CA GLY A 401 -10.72 3.78 -16.71
C GLY A 401 -9.69 4.91 -16.56
N PRO A 402 -10.12 6.18 -16.72
CA PRO A 402 -9.27 7.36 -16.61
C PRO A 402 -8.57 7.47 -15.25
N ARG A 403 -7.35 8.01 -15.23
CA ARG A 403 -6.60 8.25 -13.99
C ARG A 403 -7.12 9.52 -13.31
N PRO A 404 -7.16 9.57 -11.97
CA PRO A 404 -7.39 10.83 -11.26
C PRO A 404 -6.35 11.89 -11.65
N ASN A 405 -6.80 13.12 -11.88
CA ASN A 405 -5.93 14.28 -12.06
C ASN A 405 -5.84 15.03 -10.72
N ALA A 406 -4.68 15.64 -10.45
CA ALA A 406 -4.52 16.60 -9.36
C ALA A 406 -4.97 17.98 -9.82
N TYR A 407 -5.79 18.65 -9.03
CA TYR A 407 -6.34 19.98 -9.34
C TYR A 407 -5.89 21.06 -8.37
N ALA A 408 -5.20 20.69 -7.28
CA ALA A 408 -4.73 21.67 -6.32
C ALA A 408 -3.86 22.73 -7.02
N PRO A 409 -4.05 24.02 -6.68
CA PRO A 409 -3.16 25.08 -7.15
C PRO A 409 -1.71 24.75 -6.76
N PRO A 410 -0.71 25.19 -7.56
CA PRO A 410 0.68 25.09 -7.17
C PRO A 410 0.86 25.69 -5.77
N ALA A 411 1.53 24.97 -4.87
CA ALA A 411 1.93 25.55 -3.60
C ALA A 411 2.86 26.73 -3.91
N TYR A 412 2.40 27.96 -3.66
CA TYR A 412 3.33 29.06 -3.53
C TYR A 412 4.09 28.80 -2.23
N ASP A 413 5.35 28.42 -2.37
CA ASP A 413 6.26 28.24 -1.23
C ASP A 413 6.16 29.48 -0.34
N SER A 414 5.63 29.29 0.86
CA SER A 414 5.90 30.22 1.94
C SER A 414 7.37 30.04 2.26
N ALA A 415 8.20 30.95 1.70
CA ALA A 415 9.64 31.10 1.87
C ALA A 415 10.30 29.99 2.69
N SER A 416 10.93 29.05 1.98
CA SER A 416 11.81 28.04 2.53
C SER A 416 12.73 28.64 3.61
N ARG A 417 12.61 28.13 4.84
CA ARG A 417 13.67 28.31 5.83
C ARG A 417 14.91 27.57 5.30
N PRO A 418 16.07 28.21 5.17
CA PRO A 418 17.28 27.53 4.72
C PRO A 418 17.72 26.56 5.84
N GLY A 419 17.73 25.25 5.55
CA GLY A 419 18.17 24.25 6.53
C GLY A 419 18.10 22.78 6.11
N ASP A 420 17.17 22.38 5.23
CA ASP A 420 16.97 20.95 4.92
C ASP A 420 17.44 20.57 3.52
N ASP A 421 18.74 20.68 3.28
CA ASP A 421 19.42 19.97 2.19
C ASP A 421 20.49 19.05 2.79
N LEU A 422 20.08 17.86 3.24
CA LEU A 422 20.99 16.73 3.42
C LEU A 422 20.39 15.48 2.77
N CYS A 423 20.95 15.17 1.60
CA CYS A 423 20.67 13.99 0.80
C CYS A 423 20.92 12.69 1.60
N PHE A 424 19.94 11.78 1.57
CA PHE A 424 20.07 10.41 2.07
C PHE A 424 20.85 9.54 1.08
N ASN A 425 22.14 9.31 1.34
CA ASN A 425 22.90 8.16 0.84
C ASN A 425 22.95 7.09 1.94
N GLY A 426 22.02 6.15 1.91
CA GLY A 426 21.97 5.03 2.87
C GLY A 426 22.58 3.76 2.30
N SER A 427 23.88 3.55 2.54
CA SER A 427 24.55 2.26 2.34
C SER A 427 24.14 1.27 3.43
N PHE A 428 23.56 0.14 3.03
CA PHE A 428 23.21 -0.98 3.90
C PHE A 428 24.45 -1.85 4.15
N VAL A 429 24.80 -2.08 5.43
CA VAL A 429 25.74 -3.11 5.88
C VAL A 429 24.94 -4.14 6.68
N PRO A 430 24.98 -5.45 6.35
CA PRO A 430 24.34 -6.46 7.16
C PRO A 430 25.27 -6.91 8.28
N HIS A 431 24.80 -6.81 9.53
CA HIS A 431 25.39 -7.52 10.66
C HIS A 431 24.93 -8.98 10.64
N MET A 432 25.90 -9.89 10.53
CA MET A 432 25.73 -11.31 10.78
C MET A 432 25.73 -11.58 12.29
N HIS A 433 24.77 -12.39 12.74
CA HIS A 433 24.97 -13.35 13.82
C HIS A 433 24.37 -14.69 13.38
#